data_AF-A0A537JDT5-F1
#
_entry.id   AF-A0A537JDT5-F1
#
_cell.length_a   1.000
_cell.length_b   1.000
_cell.length_c   1.000
_cell.angle_alpha   90.00
_cell.angle_beta   90.00
_cell.angle_gamma   90.00
#
_symmetry.space_group_name_H-M   'P 1'
#
loop_
_entity.id
_entity.type
_entity.pdbx_description
1 polymer ?
#
loop_
_entity_poly.entity_id
_entity_poly.type
_entity_poly.pdbx_seq_one_letter_code
_entity_poly.pdbx_strand_id
1 'polypeptide(L)'
;MKKVLFLGLILTLFAAAASAQQMAPPRLHHPREMQSFHRKDLSKSELRRMHKDELRYKMARRKAQADGIVTRAERRHLDKLRKQNRRELHRLNHRRENVI
;
A
#
# COMPACT_ATOMS: atom_id res chain seq x y z
N MET A 1 39.78 -24.54 -27.29
CA MET A 1 38.40 -25.08 -27.44
C MET A 1 37.58 -25.01 -26.14
N LYS A 2 38.03 -25.60 -25.02
CA LYS A 2 37.23 -25.68 -23.76
C LYS A 2 36.85 -24.32 -23.15
N LYS A 3 37.70 -23.30 -23.29
CA LYS A 3 37.47 -21.94 -22.75
C LYS A 3 36.29 -21.20 -23.40
N VAL A 4 36.02 -21.46 -24.68
CA VAL A 4 34.93 -20.82 -25.43
C VAL A 4 33.57 -21.38 -25.00
N LEU A 5 33.51 -22.68 -24.71
CA LEU A 5 32.31 -23.33 -24.19
C LEU A 5 31.95 -22.82 -22.78
N PHE A 6 32.95 -22.59 -21.93
CA PHE A 6 32.74 -22.00 -20.60
C PHE A 6 32.20 -20.57 -20.67
N LEU A 7 32.70 -19.74 -21.59
CA LEU A 7 32.19 -18.38 -21.78
C LEU A 7 30.74 -18.34 -22.26
N GLY A 8 30.35 -19.23 -23.17
CA GLY A 8 28.96 -19.36 -23.62
C GLY A 8 28.01 -19.79 -22.49
N LEU A 9 28.45 -20.72 -21.64
CA LEU A 9 27.66 -21.18 -20.49
C LEU A 9 27.44 -20.08 -19.44
N ILE A 10 28.46 -19.26 -19.17
CA ILE A 10 28.35 -18.15 -18.22
C ILE A 10 27.41 -17.07 -18.78
N LEU A 11 27.49 -16.78 -20.08
CA LEU A 11 26.66 -15.78 -20.73
C LEU A 11 25.17 -16.15 -20.72
N THR A 12 24.83 -17.42 -20.97
CA THR A 12 23.44 -17.89 -20.93
C THR A 12 22.87 -17.91 -19.51
N LEU A 13 23.67 -18.28 -18.50
CA LEU A 13 23.25 -18.20 -17.10
C LEU A 13 22.94 -16.75 -16.67
N PHE A 14 23.75 -15.79 -17.12
CA PHE A 14 23.58 -14.39 -16.77
C PHE A 14 22.35 -13.76 -17.45
N ALA A 15 22.08 -14.12 -18.71
CA ALA A 15 20.90 -13.68 -19.43
C ALA A 15 19.59 -14.17 -18.77
N ALA A 16 19.56 -15.42 -18.28
CA ALA A 16 18.39 -15.97 -17.59
C ALA A 16 18.11 -15.26 -16.25
N ALA A 17 19.15 -14.88 -15.50
CA ALA A 17 19.02 -14.15 -14.25
C ALA A 17 18.47 -12.72 -14.45
N ALA A 18 18.87 -12.05 -15.53
CA ALA A 18 18.36 -10.71 -15.86
C ALA A 18 16.86 -10.72 -16.20
N SER A 19 16.37 -11.73 -16.92
CA SER A 19 14.94 -11.87 -17.24
C SER A 19 14.03 -12.11 -16.03
N ALA A 20 14.56 -12.64 -14.93
CA ALA A 20 13.78 -12.83 -13.70
C ALA A 20 13.57 -11.53 -12.90
N GLN A 21 14.44 -10.52 -13.09
CA GLN A 21 14.35 -9.23 -12.39
C GLN A 21 13.37 -8.25 -13.06
N GLN A 22 12.94 -8.53 -14.29
CA GLN A 22 12.08 -7.64 -15.08
C GLN A 22 10.58 -7.81 -14.77
N MET A 23 10.21 -8.78 -13.93
CA MET A 23 8.92 -8.83 -13.24
C MET A 23 9.01 -8.10 -11.89
N ALA A 24 9.38 -6.82 -11.91
CA ALA A 24 9.12 -5.97 -10.77
C ALA A 24 7.59 -5.78 -10.69
N PRO A 25 6.90 -6.24 -9.62
CA PRO A 25 5.49 -5.96 -9.46
C PRO A 25 5.29 -4.43 -9.46
N PRO A 26 4.16 -3.92 -9.97
CA PRO A 26 3.87 -2.51 -9.89
C PRO A 26 4.01 -2.12 -8.43
N ARG A 27 4.91 -1.17 -8.13
CA ARG A 27 5.14 -0.63 -6.80
C ARG A 27 3.82 -0.07 -6.29
N LEU A 28 3.00 -0.93 -5.69
CA LEU A 28 1.88 -0.57 -4.87
C LEU A 28 2.52 0.14 -3.69
N HIS A 29 2.67 1.46 -3.80
CA HIS A 29 2.96 2.37 -2.71
C HIS A 29 2.21 1.85 -1.49
N HIS A 30 2.92 1.13 -0.62
CA HIS A 30 2.42 0.78 0.69
C HIS A 30 2.52 2.08 1.45
N PRO A 31 1.40 2.77 1.74
CA PRO A 31 1.48 3.95 2.58
C PRO A 31 1.59 3.44 4.02
N ARG A 32 2.80 3.03 4.40
CA ARG A 32 3.21 2.87 5.80
C ARG A 32 3.41 4.27 6.38
N GLU A 33 2.34 5.05 6.49
CA GLU A 33 2.44 6.44 6.96
C GLU A 33 1.21 6.93 7.74
N MET A 34 0.28 6.03 8.08
CA MET A 34 -0.85 6.38 8.97
C MET A 34 -0.72 5.80 10.38
N GLN A 35 0.32 5.04 10.69
CA GLN A 35 0.46 4.38 11.99
C GLN A 35 1.15 5.24 13.07
N SER A 36 1.75 6.37 12.69
CA SER A 36 2.47 7.24 13.62
C SER A 36 1.55 8.30 14.24
N PHE A 37 0.38 7.91 14.76
CA PHE A 37 -0.46 8.83 15.53
C PHE A 37 -0.60 8.34 16.96
N HIS A 38 -0.24 9.23 17.89
CA HIS A 38 -0.31 9.05 19.34
C HIS A 38 -1.73 8.67 19.75
N ARG A 39 -1.95 7.38 20.02
CA ARG A 39 -3.20 6.80 20.57
C ARG A 39 -3.60 7.37 21.94
N LYS A 40 -2.73 8.16 22.59
CA LYS A 40 -2.84 8.48 24.02
C LYS A 40 -4.00 9.43 24.36
N ASP A 41 -4.51 10.22 23.39
CA ASP A 41 -5.49 11.29 23.67
C ASP A 41 -6.82 11.16 22.88
N LEU A 42 -7.01 10.09 22.10
CA LEU A 42 -8.26 9.92 21.34
C LEU A 42 -9.39 9.40 22.23
N SER A 43 -10.58 9.97 22.09
CA SER A 43 -11.77 9.42 22.73
C SER A 43 -12.05 8.00 22.22
N LYS A 44 -12.62 7.14 23.08
CA LYS A 44 -12.97 5.76 22.71
C LYS A 44 -13.89 5.71 21.48
N SER A 45 -14.75 6.71 21.31
CA SER A 45 -15.64 6.82 20.14
C SER A 45 -14.87 7.14 18.86
N GLU A 46 -13.88 8.03 18.92
CA GLU A 46 -13.02 8.43 17.81
C GLU A 46 -12.11 7.26 17.38
N LEU A 47 -11.53 6.54 18.35
CA LEU A 47 -10.76 5.31 18.09
C LEU A 47 -11.61 4.25 17.38
N ARG A 48 -12.85 4.02 17.84
CA ARG A 48 -13.77 3.07 17.21
C ARG A 48 -14.11 3.48 15.78
N ARG A 49 -14.32 4.78 15.55
CA ARG A 49 -14.64 5.31 14.22
C ARG A 49 -13.46 5.15 13.26
N MET A 50 -12.25 5.54 13.68
CA MET A 50 -11.02 5.33 12.91
C MET A 50 -10.80 3.85 12.59
N HIS A 51 -11.01 2.97 13.56
CA HIS A 51 -10.88 1.52 13.36
C HIS A 51 -11.90 1.01 12.32
N LYS A 52 -13.16 1.45 12.40
CA LYS A 52 -14.20 1.08 11.44
C LYS A 52 -13.85 1.52 10.03
N ASP A 53 -13.31 2.72 9.86
CA ASP A 53 -12.93 3.24 8.55
C ASP A 53 -11.65 2.59 7.98
N GLU A 54 -10.72 2.19 8.84
CA GLU A 54 -9.57 1.36 8.45
C GLU A 54 -10.02 -0.04 8.00
N LEU A 55 -10.93 -0.68 8.74
CA LEU A 55 -11.51 -1.97 8.37
C LEU A 55 -12.24 -1.89 7.04
N ARG A 56 -13.04 -0.85 6.81
CA ARG A 56 -13.72 -0.60 5.53
C ARG A 56 -12.74 -0.52 4.37
N TYR A 57 -11.65 0.24 4.53
CA TYR A 57 -10.60 0.33 3.51
C TYR A 57 -9.94 -1.03 3.25
N LYS A 58 -9.61 -1.79 4.30
CA LYS A 58 -9.02 -3.13 4.17
C LYS A 58 -9.95 -4.10 3.44
N MET A 59 -11.23 -4.11 3.78
CA MET A 59 -12.22 -4.96 3.11
C MET A 59 -12.40 -4.57 1.65
N ALA A 60 -12.53 -3.27 1.35
CA ALA A 60 -12.65 -2.80 -0.03
C ALA A 60 -11.41 -3.15 -0.85
N ARG A 61 -10.21 -3.01 -0.27
CA ARG A 61 -8.96 -3.39 -0.93
C ARG A 61 -8.90 -4.89 -1.19
N ARG A 62 -9.26 -5.71 -0.20
CA ARG A 62 -9.29 -7.17 -0.36
C ARG A 62 -10.26 -7.58 -1.46
N LYS A 63 -11.45 -6.97 -1.51
CA LYS A 63 -12.44 -7.23 -2.56
C LYS A 63 -11.90 -6.85 -3.94
N ALA A 64 -11.30 -5.67 -4.07
CA ALA A 64 -10.69 -5.22 -5.33
C ALA A 64 -9.49 -6.08 -5.78
N GLN A 65 -8.88 -6.83 -4.86
CA GLN A 65 -7.77 -7.74 -5.15
C GLN A 65 -8.21 -9.19 -5.35
N ALA A 66 -9.48 -9.53 -5.05
CA ALA A 66 -9.97 -10.91 -5.08
C ALA A 66 -9.93 -11.49 -6.50
N ASP A 67 -10.28 -10.67 -7.49
CA ASP A 67 -10.35 -11.06 -8.90
C ASP A 67 -8.98 -10.95 -9.61
N GLY A 68 -7.91 -10.58 -8.88
CA GLY A 68 -6.55 -10.43 -9.40
C GLY A 68 -6.30 -9.16 -10.23
N ILE A 69 -7.33 -8.45 -10.65
CA ILE A 69 -7.23 -7.20 -11.43
C ILE A 69 -7.96 -6.07 -10.67
N VAL A 70 -7.24 -5.00 -10.33
CA VAL A 70 -7.84 -3.79 -9.76
C VAL A 70 -8.23 -2.85 -10.89
N THR A 71 -9.53 -2.69 -11.11
CA THR A 71 -10.08 -1.80 -12.14
C THR A 71 -9.88 -0.32 -11.80
N ARG A 72 -10.02 0.56 -12.80
CA ARG A 72 -9.97 2.03 -12.57
C ARG A 72 -11.06 2.51 -11.62
N ALA A 73 -12.24 1.90 -11.65
CA ALA A 73 -13.36 2.24 -10.78
C ALA A 73 -13.04 1.87 -9.31
N GLU A 74 -12.50 0.68 -9.08
CA GLU A 74 -12.08 0.23 -7.75
C GLU A 74 -10.93 1.06 -7.21
N ARG A 75 -9.95 1.39 -8.06
CA ARG A 75 -8.87 2.30 -7.68
C ARG A 75 -9.40 3.65 -7.22
N ARG A 76 -10.32 4.27 -7.99
CA ARG A 76 -10.99 5.53 -7.61
C ARG A 76 -11.75 5.39 -6.30
N HIS A 77 -12.41 4.26 -6.07
CA HIS A 77 -13.13 3.99 -4.83
C HIS A 77 -12.18 3.90 -3.62
N LEU A 78 -11.07 3.17 -3.76
CA LEU A 78 -10.02 3.06 -2.74
C LEU A 78 -9.38 4.43 -2.44
N ASP A 79 -9.11 5.23 -3.47
CA ASP A 79 -8.57 6.58 -3.31
C ASP A 79 -9.56 7.50 -2.58
N LYS A 80 -10.87 7.38 -2.88
CA LYS A 80 -11.92 8.11 -2.18
C LYS A 80 -11.96 7.76 -0.69
N LEU A 81 -11.94 6.46 -0.35
CA LEU A 81 -11.90 5.99 1.03
C LEU A 81 -10.64 6.50 1.75
N ARG A 82 -9.48 6.42 1.09
CA ARG A 82 -8.23 6.94 1.63
C ARG A 82 -8.27 8.45 1.89
N LYS A 83 -8.85 9.22 0.97
CA LYS A 83 -9.02 10.67 1.11
C LYS A 83 -9.96 11.02 2.26
N GLN A 84 -11.03 10.25 2.46
CA GLN A 84 -11.93 10.41 3.60
C GLN A 84 -11.20 10.16 4.93
N ASN A 85 -10.46 9.06 5.04
CA ASN A 85 -9.68 8.75 6.25
C ASN A 85 -8.66 9.85 6.55
N ARG A 86 -7.96 10.36 5.51
CA ARG A 86 -7.01 11.48 5.66
C ARG A 86 -7.70 12.77 6.15
N ARG A 87 -8.87 13.11 5.60
CA ARG A 87 -9.63 14.30 6.01
C ARG A 87 -10.11 14.19 7.44
N GLU A 88 -10.58 13.01 7.84
CA GLU A 88 -11.05 12.77 9.20
C GLU A 88 -9.90 12.88 10.21
N LEU A 89 -8.76 12.27 9.89
CA LEU A 89 -7.53 12.40 10.68
C LEU A 89 -7.08 13.86 10.81
N HIS A 90 -7.09 14.61 9.70
CA HIS A 90 -6.77 16.03 9.71
C HIS A 90 -7.71 16.82 10.61
N ARG A 91 -9.02 16.56 10.56
CA ARG A 91 -10.00 17.22 11.44
C ARG A 91 -9.74 16.92 12.92
N LEU A 92 -9.39 15.69 13.26
CA LEU A 92 -9.05 15.31 14.63
C LEU A 92 -7.80 16.04 15.13
N ASN A 93 -6.77 16.19 14.28
CA ASN A 93 -5.57 16.93 14.62
C ASN A 93 -5.85 18.42 14.84
N HIS A 94 -6.61 19.06 13.95
CA HIS A 94 -7.00 20.47 14.11
C HIS A 94 -7.90 20.71 15.32
N ARG A 95 -8.79 19.78 15.63
CA ARG A 95 -9.61 19.85 16.86
C ARG A 95 -8.72 19.81 18.10
N ARG A 96 -7.65 19.01 18.08
CA ARG A 96 -6.69 18.95 19.19
C ARG A 96 -5.91 20.25 19.37
N GLU A 97 -5.42 20.83 18.27
CA GLU A 97 -4.64 22.08 18.32
C GLU A 97 -5.45 23.27 18.88
N ASN A 98 -6.77 23.28 18.65
CA ASN A 98 -7.67 24.33 19.15
C ASN A 98 -8.21 24.11 20.58
N VAL A 99 -7.77 23.07 21.30
CA VAL A 99 -8.23 22.75 22.68
C VAL A 99 -7.16 23.14 23.73
N ILE A 100 -6.27 24.08 23.39
CA ILE A 100 -5.28 24.66 24.32
C ILE A 100 -5.83 25.96 24.89
#